data_AF-A0A9D8FLU0-F1
#
_entry.id   AF-A0A9D8FLU0-F1
#
_cell.length_a   1.000
_cell.length_b   1.000
_cell.length_c   1.000
_cell.angle_alpha   90.00
_cell.angle_beta   90.00
_cell.angle_gamma   90.00
#
_symmetry.space_group_name_H-M   'P 1'
#
loop_
_entity.id
_entity.type
_entity.pdbx_description
1 polymer ?
#
loop_
_entity_poly.entity_id
_entity_poly.type
_entity_poly.pdbx_seq_one_letter_code
_entity_poly.pdbx_strand_id
1 'polypeptide(L)'
;MFLIQTLENQMEIQKFLNCLSKLHTSQTVVLKFKESGLTGLHRLHELIKSSDEIEIYDGGKILIYAVLASGRWEGTANQKYRLSNLQDADKSMLMAIARDVDSIEVYDKHGAKGLSSRRQKVKNEAANILIGQILSKDVTDDVTNWGIQCNGSLVHNDGLPALKFDLLLDDDVVTSILLDGWSGQIMVNGRIEDEVFNQPKQIQRIIRDSLESIAESMTA
;
A
#
# COMPACT_ATOMS: atom_id res chain seq x y z
N MET A 1 30.26 -21.77 -19.83
CA MET A 1 29.80 -20.39 -19.64
C MET A 1 28.28 -20.27 -19.75
N PHE A 2 27.63 -20.76 -20.81
CA PHE A 2 26.17 -20.77 -20.96
C PHE A 2 25.38 -21.48 -19.84
N LEU A 3 25.87 -22.63 -19.36
CA LEU A 3 25.18 -23.40 -18.31
C LEU A 3 25.11 -22.64 -16.97
N ILE A 4 26.18 -21.91 -16.63
CA ILE A 4 26.29 -21.14 -15.38
C ILE A 4 25.34 -19.94 -15.40
N GLN A 5 25.33 -19.17 -16.49
CA GLN A 5 24.39 -18.05 -16.66
C GLN A 5 22.92 -18.50 -16.66
N THR A 6 22.63 -19.69 -17.20
CA THR A 6 21.27 -20.25 -17.19
C THR A 6 20.83 -20.64 -15.77
N LEU A 7 21.73 -21.22 -14.98
CA LEU A 7 21.48 -21.61 -13.59
C LEU A 7 21.36 -20.40 -12.65
N GLU A 8 22.19 -19.37 -12.84
CA GLU A 8 22.11 -18.11 -12.09
C GLU A 8 20.78 -17.40 -12.34
N ASN A 9 20.35 -17.31 -13.60
CA ASN A 9 19.08 -16.69 -13.98
C ASN A 9 17.87 -17.48 -13.44
N GLN A 10 17.92 -18.82 -13.46
CA GLN A 10 16.87 -19.64 -12.84
C GLN A 10 16.80 -19.45 -11.32
N MET A 11 17.95 -19.30 -10.65
CA MET A 11 18.01 -19.06 -9.22
C MET A 11 17.47 -17.67 -8.84
N GLU A 12 17.71 -16.63 -9.66
CA GLU A 12 17.12 -15.30 -9.51
C GLU A 12 15.59 -15.30 -9.66
N ILE A 13 15.08 -15.98 -10.70
CA ILE A 13 13.63 -16.14 -10.90
C ILE A 13 12.98 -16.84 -9.71
N GLN A 14 13.60 -17.92 -9.21
CA GLN A 14 13.06 -18.65 -8.07
C GLN A 14 13.08 -17.81 -6.79
N LYS A 15 14.13 -16.99 -6.58
CA LYS A 15 14.19 -16.04 -5.46
C LYS A 15 13.08 -15.00 -5.54
N PHE A 16 12.83 -14.45 -6.73
CA PHE A 16 11.75 -13.50 -6.99
C PHE A 16 10.37 -14.10 -6.66
N LEU A 17 10.06 -15.28 -7.21
CA LEU A 17 8.78 -15.95 -6.96
C LEU A 17 8.61 -16.35 -5.49
N ASN A 18 9.68 -16.82 -4.84
CA ASN A 18 9.66 -17.15 -3.42
C ASN A 18 9.50 -15.90 -2.53
N CYS A 19 9.89 -14.72 -3.03
CA CYS A 19 9.62 -13.45 -2.35
C CYS A 19 8.13 -13.13 -2.47
N LEU A 20 7.57 -13.15 -3.70
CA LEU A 20 6.16 -12.91 -3.95
C LEU A 20 5.23 -13.87 -3.20
N SER A 21 5.56 -15.17 -3.16
CA SER A 21 4.72 -16.16 -2.47
C SER A 21 4.68 -16.02 -0.95
N LYS A 22 5.53 -15.17 -0.38
CA LYS A 22 5.57 -14.84 1.05
C LYS A 22 4.97 -13.48 1.34
N LEU A 23 4.56 -12.75 0.31
CA LEU A 23 3.86 -11.50 0.48
C LEU A 23 2.47 -11.77 1.05
N HIS A 24 1.87 -10.73 1.60
CA HIS A 24 0.44 -10.67 1.83
C HIS A 24 -0.24 -10.00 0.63
N THR A 25 -1.54 -10.23 0.43
CA THR A 25 -2.33 -9.70 -0.69
C THR A 25 -2.03 -8.22 -0.95
N SER A 26 -2.21 -7.36 0.05
CA SER A 26 -1.95 -5.91 -0.08
C SER A 26 -0.49 -5.47 0.12
N GLN A 27 0.48 -6.39 0.14
CA GLN A 27 1.85 -6.01 0.47
C GLN A 27 2.52 -5.27 -0.68
N THR A 28 2.80 -4.00 -0.43
CA THR A 28 3.51 -3.15 -1.37
C THR A 28 4.96 -3.59 -1.52
N VAL A 29 5.41 -3.70 -2.77
CA VAL A 29 6.79 -3.95 -3.13
C VAL A 29 7.30 -2.90 -4.11
N VAL A 30 8.61 -2.71 -4.12
CA VAL A 30 9.32 -1.96 -5.15
C VAL A 30 10.04 -2.96 -6.03
N LEU A 31 9.62 -3.01 -7.30
CA LEU A 31 10.36 -3.71 -8.35
C LEU A 31 11.37 -2.76 -8.95
N LYS A 32 12.63 -3.16 -8.93
CA LYS A 32 13.70 -2.51 -9.68
C LYS A 32 14.05 -3.39 -10.88
N PHE A 33 13.89 -2.88 -12.08
CA PHE A 33 14.30 -3.54 -13.31
C PHE A 33 15.80 -3.33 -13.60
N LYS A 34 16.40 -4.29 -14.32
CA LYS A 34 17.79 -4.22 -14.80
C LYS A 34 17.96 -3.07 -15.79
N GLU A 35 19.19 -2.63 -16.03
CA GLU A 35 19.49 -1.62 -17.06
C GLU A 35 19.07 -2.06 -18.47
N SER A 36 18.94 -3.36 -18.72
CA SER A 36 18.40 -3.93 -19.97
C SER A 36 16.90 -4.31 -19.88
N GLY A 37 16.23 -3.96 -18.77
CA GLY A 37 14.93 -4.50 -18.37
C GLY A 37 13.68 -3.87 -19.01
N LEU A 38 13.81 -3.05 -20.05
CA LEU A 38 12.67 -2.42 -20.73
C LEU A 38 11.64 -3.45 -21.23
N THR A 39 12.10 -4.62 -21.66
CA THR A 39 11.21 -5.73 -22.05
C THR A 39 10.38 -6.24 -20.87
N GLY A 40 10.97 -6.29 -19.68
CA GLY A 40 10.27 -6.61 -18.45
C GLY A 40 9.20 -5.59 -18.11
N LEU A 41 9.47 -4.30 -18.34
CA LEU A 41 8.50 -3.24 -18.16
C LEU A 41 7.29 -3.40 -19.09
N HIS A 42 7.51 -3.73 -20.36
CA HIS A 42 6.42 -4.05 -21.29
C HIS A 42 5.54 -5.19 -20.78
N ARG A 43 6.15 -6.27 -20.27
CA ARG A 43 5.41 -7.41 -19.71
C ARG A 43 4.63 -7.02 -18.45
N LEU A 44 5.23 -6.21 -17.58
CA LEU A 44 4.54 -5.68 -16.40
C LEU A 44 3.33 -4.83 -16.80
N HIS A 45 3.48 -3.96 -17.79
CA HIS A 45 2.38 -3.15 -18.30
C HIS A 45 1.22 -3.98 -18.85
N GLU A 46 1.51 -5.04 -19.61
CA GLU A 46 0.47 -5.94 -20.11
C GLU A 46 -0.20 -6.75 -19.00
N LEU A 47 0.57 -7.19 -17.99
CA LEU A 47 0.01 -7.84 -16.80
C LEU A 47 -0.96 -6.91 -16.04
N ILE A 48 -0.64 -5.62 -15.94
CA ILE A 48 -1.48 -4.64 -15.23
C ILE A 48 -2.74 -4.30 -16.01
N LYS A 49 -2.69 -4.38 -17.35
CA LYS A 49 -3.90 -4.23 -18.17
C LYS A 49 -4.82 -5.44 -18.09
N SER A 50 -4.28 -6.62 -17.82
CA SER A 50 -5.04 -7.86 -17.77
C SER A 50 -5.51 -8.24 -16.37
N SER A 51 -5.04 -7.55 -15.33
CA SER A 51 -5.43 -7.74 -13.94
C SER A 51 -5.81 -6.41 -13.29
N ASP A 52 -7.10 -6.28 -12.97
CA ASP A 52 -7.63 -5.11 -12.24
C ASP A 52 -7.18 -5.08 -10.77
N GLU A 53 -6.64 -6.20 -10.27
CA GLU A 53 -6.23 -6.34 -8.88
C GLU A 53 -4.86 -5.70 -8.62
N ILE A 54 -3.99 -5.56 -9.64
CA ILE A 54 -2.64 -5.02 -9.43
C ILE A 54 -2.68 -3.49 -9.36
N GLU A 55 -2.36 -2.95 -8.19
CA GLU A 55 -2.26 -1.51 -8.00
C GLU A 55 -0.84 -1.01 -8.25
N ILE A 56 -0.72 0.18 -8.84
CA ILE A 56 0.54 0.92 -8.98
C ILE A 56 0.38 2.25 -8.28
N TYR A 57 1.37 2.61 -7.47
CA TYR A 57 1.36 3.86 -6.72
C TYR A 57 2.22 4.97 -7.35
N ASP A 58 2.15 6.18 -6.78
CA ASP A 58 2.99 7.36 -7.09
C ASP A 58 2.97 7.78 -8.56
N GLY A 59 1.83 7.64 -9.25
CA GLY A 59 1.74 7.94 -10.67
C GLY A 59 2.55 6.97 -11.55
N GLY A 60 2.93 5.80 -11.02
CA GLY A 60 3.73 4.81 -11.75
C GLY A 60 3.08 4.36 -13.07
N LYS A 61 1.74 4.32 -13.18
CA LYS A 61 1.06 4.06 -14.47
C LYS A 61 1.45 5.08 -15.55
N ILE A 62 1.51 6.36 -15.19
CA ILE A 62 1.91 7.45 -16.10
C ILE A 62 3.39 7.29 -16.48
N LEU A 63 4.25 6.98 -15.50
CA LEU A 63 5.67 6.78 -15.73
C LEU A 63 5.93 5.60 -16.68
N ILE A 64 5.27 4.45 -16.46
CA ILE A 64 5.34 3.28 -17.34
C ILE A 64 4.98 3.70 -18.77
N TYR A 65 3.82 4.36 -18.94
CA TYR A 65 3.38 4.77 -20.26
C TYR A 65 4.37 5.73 -20.93
N ALA A 66 4.90 6.71 -20.20
CA ALA A 66 5.88 7.66 -20.71
C ALA A 66 7.19 6.99 -21.14
N VAL A 67 7.68 6.03 -20.35
CA VAL A 67 8.89 5.26 -20.66
C VAL A 67 8.68 4.38 -21.88
N LEU A 68 7.56 3.65 -21.95
CA LEU A 68 7.24 2.78 -23.09
C LEU A 68 7.01 3.56 -24.38
N ALA A 69 6.38 4.74 -24.31
CA ALA A 69 6.12 5.59 -25.47
C ALA A 69 7.41 6.28 -25.98
N SER A 70 8.30 6.70 -25.07
CA SER A 70 9.53 7.41 -25.44
C SER A 70 10.72 6.49 -25.74
N GLY A 71 10.70 5.25 -25.25
CA GLY A 71 11.82 4.32 -25.29
C GLY A 71 13.01 4.72 -24.40
N ARG A 72 12.90 5.82 -23.64
CA ARG A 72 13.99 6.33 -22.78
C ARG A 72 14.04 5.56 -21.48
N TRP A 73 14.93 4.57 -21.43
CA TRP A 73 15.12 3.70 -20.27
C TRP A 73 16.23 4.19 -19.32
N GLU A 74 16.95 5.24 -19.70
CA GLU A 74 18.03 5.78 -18.89
C GLU A 74 17.49 6.42 -17.61
N GLY A 75 18.23 6.25 -16.50
CA GLY A 75 17.91 6.86 -15.22
C GLY A 75 17.23 5.92 -14.23
N THR A 76 17.60 6.05 -12.96
CA THR A 76 17.17 5.15 -11.88
C THR A 76 15.67 5.23 -11.57
N ALA A 77 15.03 6.37 -11.86
CA ALA A 77 13.60 6.55 -11.66
C ALA A 77 12.78 5.67 -12.63
N ASN A 78 13.23 5.53 -13.88
CA ASN A 78 12.54 4.75 -14.92
C ASN A 78 12.62 3.24 -14.66
N GLN A 79 13.46 2.80 -13.72
CA GLN A 79 13.69 1.40 -13.42
C GLN A 79 12.92 0.93 -12.19
N LYS A 80 12.29 1.82 -11.42
CA LYS A 80 11.69 1.49 -10.12
C LYS A 80 10.18 1.74 -10.11
N TYR A 81 9.42 0.71 -9.74
CA TYR A 81 7.96 0.77 -9.71
C TYR A 81 7.42 0.20 -8.40
N ARG A 82 6.54 0.95 -7.75
CA ARG A 82 5.88 0.54 -6.51
C ARG A 82 4.51 -0.05 -6.80
N LEU A 83 4.29 -1.29 -6.37
CA LEU A 83 3.17 -2.13 -6.78
C LEU A 83 2.64 -2.93 -5.58
N SER A 84 1.36 -3.31 -5.56
CA SER A 84 0.77 -4.27 -4.60
C SER A 84 0.02 -5.39 -5.35
N ASN A 85 -0.47 -6.40 -4.62
CA ASN A 85 -1.25 -7.53 -5.16
C ASN A 85 -0.55 -8.36 -6.25
N LEU A 86 0.79 -8.24 -6.36
CA LEU A 86 1.58 -9.00 -7.34
C LEU A 86 1.56 -10.52 -7.12
N GLN A 87 1.21 -10.96 -5.91
CA GLN A 87 1.14 -12.38 -5.57
C GLN A 87 -0.05 -13.11 -6.22
N ASP A 88 -1.10 -12.36 -6.57
CA ASP A 88 -2.35 -12.92 -7.13
C ASP A 88 -2.28 -12.99 -8.67
N ALA A 89 -1.23 -12.40 -9.26
CA ALA A 89 -0.97 -12.41 -10.69
C ALA A 89 -0.59 -13.80 -11.24
N ASP A 90 -0.85 -14.00 -12.54
CA ASP A 90 -0.47 -15.23 -13.23
C ASP A 90 1.03 -15.53 -13.11
N LYS A 91 1.34 -16.72 -12.58
CA LYS A 91 2.72 -17.13 -12.27
C LYS A 91 3.61 -17.19 -13.51
N SER A 92 3.07 -17.51 -14.68
CA SER A 92 3.85 -17.59 -15.92
C SER A 92 4.27 -16.19 -16.41
N MET A 93 3.38 -15.20 -16.26
CA MET A 93 3.70 -13.80 -16.52
C MET A 93 4.73 -13.27 -15.51
N LEU A 94 4.56 -13.56 -14.23
CA LEU A 94 5.53 -13.19 -13.18
C LEU A 94 6.92 -13.79 -13.45
N MET A 95 7.00 -15.04 -13.89
CA MET A 95 8.27 -15.67 -14.30
C MET A 95 8.94 -14.95 -15.47
N ALA A 96 8.14 -14.49 -16.45
CA ALA A 96 8.66 -13.76 -17.60
C ALA A 96 9.16 -12.36 -17.21
N ILE A 97 8.48 -11.69 -16.27
CA ILE A 97 8.90 -10.39 -15.71
C ILE A 97 10.18 -10.56 -14.88
N ALA A 98 10.26 -11.59 -14.04
CA ALA A 98 11.37 -11.84 -13.10
C ALA A 98 12.76 -11.86 -13.77
N ARG A 99 12.85 -12.28 -15.04
CA ARG A 99 14.10 -12.32 -15.82
C ARG A 99 14.76 -10.94 -15.95
N ASP A 100 13.92 -9.92 -16.01
CA ASP A 100 14.29 -8.53 -16.27
C ASP A 100 14.35 -7.68 -14.98
N VAL A 101 14.01 -8.27 -13.83
CA VAL A 101 14.04 -7.64 -12.50
C VAL A 101 15.43 -7.80 -11.87
N ASP A 102 16.01 -6.68 -11.43
CA ASP A 102 17.28 -6.61 -10.70
C ASP A 102 17.07 -6.91 -9.21
N SER A 103 16.06 -6.28 -8.61
CA SER A 103 15.69 -6.53 -7.22
C SER A 103 14.20 -6.37 -6.98
N ILE A 104 13.72 -7.11 -5.98
CA ILE A 104 12.42 -6.92 -5.35
C ILE A 104 12.65 -6.56 -3.89
N GLU A 105 12.11 -5.42 -3.48
CA GLU A 105 12.20 -4.94 -2.10
C GLU A 105 10.80 -4.81 -1.55
N VAL A 106 10.54 -5.43 -0.39
CA VAL A 106 9.30 -5.18 0.32
C VAL A 106 9.30 -3.73 0.80
N TYR A 107 8.26 -3.00 0.44
CA TYR A 107 8.15 -1.58 0.78
C TYR A 107 7.63 -1.42 2.20
N ASP A 108 8.53 -1.54 3.17
CA ASP A 108 8.18 -1.37 4.59
C ASP A 108 8.24 0.09 5.07
N LYS A 109 8.44 1.06 4.16
CA LYS A 109 8.66 2.47 4.53
C LYS A 109 7.34 3.22 4.60
N HIS A 110 6.54 2.91 5.62
CA HIS A 110 5.28 3.58 5.92
C HIS A 110 5.21 3.92 7.42
N GLY A 111 4.42 4.94 7.77
CA GLY A 111 4.34 5.47 9.13
C GLY A 111 3.74 4.49 10.15
N ALA A 112 3.08 3.43 9.66
CA ALA A 112 2.39 2.44 10.47
C ALA A 112 3.21 1.17 10.75
N LYS A 113 4.47 1.09 10.29
CA LYS A 113 5.32 -0.12 10.38
C LYS A 113 5.40 -0.69 11.80
N GLY A 114 5.36 0.16 12.83
CA GLY A 114 5.40 -0.28 14.23
C GLY A 114 4.32 -1.30 14.60
N LEU A 115 3.18 -1.30 13.90
CA LEU A 115 2.05 -2.21 14.11
C LEU A 115 2.34 -3.66 13.67
N SER A 116 3.27 -3.87 12.73
CA SER A 116 3.66 -5.23 12.30
C SER A 116 4.64 -5.93 13.25
N SER A 117 4.99 -5.30 14.38
CA SER A 117 5.89 -5.89 15.38
C SER A 117 5.35 -7.21 15.94
N ARG A 118 6.17 -8.26 15.94
CA ARG A 118 5.87 -9.55 16.58
C ARG A 118 5.77 -9.46 18.10
N ARG A 119 6.34 -8.41 18.71
CA ARG A 119 6.29 -8.20 20.17
C ARG A 119 5.03 -7.42 20.53
N GLN A 120 4.10 -8.06 21.22
CA GLN A 120 2.79 -7.48 21.54
C GLN A 120 2.90 -6.13 22.29
N LYS A 121 3.84 -6.00 23.24
CA LYS A 121 4.06 -4.74 23.96
C LYS A 121 4.42 -3.59 23.01
N VAL A 122 5.39 -3.82 22.12
CA VAL A 122 5.85 -2.82 21.14
C VAL A 122 4.73 -2.45 20.16
N LYS A 123 3.95 -3.45 19.73
CA LYS A 123 2.78 -3.25 18.86
C LYS A 123 1.74 -2.34 19.52
N ASN A 124 1.37 -2.63 20.76
CA ASN A 124 0.40 -1.83 21.52
C ASN A 124 0.93 -0.41 21.78
N GLU A 125 2.21 -0.26 22.09
CA GLU A 125 2.85 1.06 22.26
C GLU A 125 2.79 1.87 20.94
N ALA A 126 3.13 1.25 19.81
CA ALA A 126 3.04 1.89 18.50
C ALA A 126 1.60 2.30 18.15
N ALA A 127 0.62 1.42 18.42
CA ALA A 127 -0.80 1.69 18.22
C ALA A 127 -1.27 2.90 19.05
N ASN A 128 -0.96 2.90 20.35
CA ASN A 128 -1.37 3.99 21.26
C ASN A 128 -0.74 5.34 20.86
N ILE A 129 0.53 5.33 20.44
CA ILE A 129 1.20 6.54 19.95
C ILE A 129 0.50 7.07 18.70
N LEU A 130 0.23 6.22 17.71
CA LEU A 130 -0.43 6.63 16.47
C LEU A 130 -1.86 7.10 16.72
N ILE A 131 -2.64 6.38 17.53
CA ILE A 131 -4.00 6.80 17.92
C ILE A 131 -3.96 8.16 18.60
N GLY A 132 -3.08 8.38 19.58
CA GLY A 132 -2.99 9.66 20.28
C GLY A 132 -2.49 10.81 19.41
N GLN A 133 -1.70 10.53 18.36
CA GLN A 133 -1.29 11.54 17.38
C GLN A 133 -2.41 11.86 16.39
N ILE A 134 -3.19 10.87 15.96
CA ILE A 134 -4.31 11.04 15.02
C ILE A 134 -5.47 11.74 15.73
N LEU A 135 -5.90 11.21 16.87
CA LEU A 135 -6.89 11.81 17.77
C LEU A 135 -6.22 12.84 18.68
N SER A 136 -5.56 13.81 18.05
CA SER A 136 -5.04 14.97 18.77
C SER A 136 -6.19 15.77 19.39
N LYS A 137 -5.86 16.68 20.31
CA LYS A 137 -6.87 17.54 20.93
C LYS A 137 -7.72 18.28 19.89
N ASP A 138 -7.08 18.90 18.90
CA ASP A 138 -7.77 19.65 17.85
C ASP A 138 -8.79 18.79 17.09
N VAL A 139 -8.42 17.56 16.72
CA VAL A 139 -9.33 16.63 16.01
C VAL A 139 -10.46 16.16 16.92
N THR A 140 -10.16 15.91 18.20
CA THR A 140 -11.17 15.48 19.18
C THR A 140 -12.18 16.59 19.44
N ASP A 141 -11.72 17.84 19.54
CA ASP A 141 -12.56 19.03 19.69
C ASP A 141 -13.44 19.22 18.44
N ASP A 142 -12.86 19.10 17.21
CA ASP A 142 -13.61 19.16 15.95
C ASP A 142 -14.74 18.11 15.92
N VAL A 143 -14.41 16.83 16.17
CA VAL A 143 -15.38 15.72 16.16
C VAL A 143 -16.50 15.93 17.19
N THR A 144 -16.14 16.34 18.42
CA THR A 144 -17.10 16.54 19.52
C THR A 144 -18.03 17.73 19.24
N ASN A 145 -17.52 18.81 18.66
CA ASN A 145 -18.32 20.00 18.30
C ASN A 145 -19.44 19.68 17.30
N TRP A 146 -19.28 18.61 16.53
CA TRP A 146 -20.24 18.14 15.53
C TRP A 146 -21.19 17.07 16.08
N GLY A 147 -21.09 16.74 17.38
CA GLY A 147 -21.90 15.70 18.01
C GLY A 147 -21.52 14.27 17.59
N ILE A 148 -20.37 14.10 16.94
CA ILE A 148 -19.86 12.81 16.49
C ILE A 148 -18.90 12.26 17.55
N GLN A 149 -18.81 10.94 17.65
CA GLN A 149 -17.78 10.26 18.44
C GLN A 149 -16.74 9.64 17.49
N CYS A 150 -15.46 9.67 17.86
CA CYS A 150 -14.41 8.97 17.12
C CYS A 150 -13.60 8.09 18.06
N ASN A 151 -13.58 6.79 17.78
CA ASN A 151 -12.84 5.81 18.57
C ASN A 151 -11.75 5.17 17.71
N GLY A 152 -10.50 5.23 18.17
CA GLY A 152 -9.37 4.53 17.58
C GLY A 152 -9.09 3.21 18.30
N SER A 153 -8.98 2.11 17.57
CA SER A 153 -8.70 0.79 18.14
C SER A 153 -7.73 -0.03 17.29
N LEU A 154 -6.93 -0.87 17.96
CA LEU A 154 -6.11 -1.87 17.28
C LEU A 154 -6.95 -3.12 17.03
N VAL A 155 -7.14 -3.47 15.77
CA VAL A 155 -7.93 -4.63 15.33
C VAL A 155 -7.07 -5.58 14.50
N HIS A 156 -7.62 -6.75 14.16
CA HIS A 156 -7.05 -7.62 13.15
C HIS A 156 -7.99 -7.62 11.93
N ASN A 157 -7.48 -7.19 10.78
CA ASN A 157 -8.17 -7.24 9.49
C ASN A 157 -7.50 -8.32 8.65
N ASP A 158 -8.24 -9.37 8.29
CA ASP A 158 -7.71 -10.56 7.58
C ASP A 158 -6.46 -11.17 8.24
N GLY A 159 -6.44 -11.17 9.57
CA GLY A 159 -5.31 -11.70 10.36
C GLY A 159 -4.12 -10.74 10.51
N LEU A 160 -4.17 -9.55 9.90
CA LEU A 160 -3.14 -8.53 10.01
C LEU A 160 -3.51 -7.42 10.99
N PRO A 161 -2.54 -6.87 11.75
CA PRO A 161 -2.80 -5.78 12.67
C PRO A 161 -3.13 -4.49 11.91
N ALA A 162 -4.24 -3.86 12.25
CA ALA A 162 -4.67 -2.59 11.66
C ALA A 162 -5.20 -1.64 12.75
N LEU A 163 -5.10 -0.33 12.51
CA LEU A 163 -5.82 0.66 13.31
C LEU A 163 -7.15 0.97 12.65
N LYS A 164 -8.23 0.89 13.41
CA LYS A 164 -9.57 1.23 12.96
C LYS A 164 -10.05 2.48 13.70
N PHE A 165 -10.53 3.46 12.96
CA PHE A 165 -11.17 4.66 13.45
C PHE A 165 -12.59 4.69 12.94
N ASP A 166 -13.56 4.56 13.84
CA ASP A 166 -14.98 4.66 13.50
C ASP A 166 -15.50 6.03 13.95
N LEU A 167 -16.16 6.75 13.04
CA LEU A 167 -16.95 7.93 13.33
C LEU A 167 -18.39 7.48 13.56
N LEU A 168 -18.93 7.81 14.74
CA LEU A 168 -20.27 7.43 15.14
C LEU A 168 -21.16 8.66 15.33
N LEU A 169 -22.35 8.60 14.75
CA LEU A 169 -23.45 9.53 15.00
C LEU A 169 -24.60 8.73 15.61
N ASP A 170 -25.02 9.09 16.82
CA ASP A 170 -26.08 8.36 17.55
C ASP A 170 -25.86 6.84 17.65
N ASP A 171 -24.61 6.42 17.94
CA ASP A 171 -24.14 5.03 18.01
C ASP A 171 -24.07 4.27 16.66
N ASP A 172 -24.48 4.88 15.55
CA ASP A 172 -24.33 4.31 14.21
C ASP A 172 -23.00 4.72 13.57
N VAL A 173 -22.28 3.75 12.99
CA VAL A 173 -21.02 4.02 12.27
C VAL A 173 -21.33 4.66 10.92
N VAL A 174 -21.08 5.95 10.80
CA VAL A 174 -21.27 6.74 9.57
C VAL A 174 -20.06 6.69 8.66
N THR A 175 -18.86 6.59 9.23
CA THR A 175 -17.61 6.41 8.49
C THR A 175 -16.67 5.48 9.24
N SER A 176 -16.03 4.58 8.51
CA SER A 176 -14.99 3.68 9.04
C SER A 176 -13.69 3.87 8.27
N ILE A 177 -12.61 4.17 9.00
CA ILE A 177 -11.27 4.36 8.45
C ILE A 177 -10.38 3.24 8.99
N LEU A 178 -9.72 2.52 8.09
CA LEU A 178 -8.82 1.43 8.43
C LEU A 178 -7.41 1.73 7.92
N LEU A 179 -6.42 1.63 8.80
CA LEU A 179 -5.01 1.79 8.49
C LEU A 179 -4.32 0.43 8.68
N ASP A 180 -3.92 -0.20 7.59
CA ASP A 180 -3.18 -1.45 7.62
C ASP A 180 -1.76 -1.23 8.17
N GLY A 181 -1.42 -1.94 9.24
CA GLY A 181 -0.11 -1.92 9.86
C GLY A 181 0.98 -2.67 9.11
N TRP A 182 0.62 -3.43 8.08
CA TRP A 182 1.53 -4.18 7.23
C TRP A 182 1.91 -3.45 5.96
N SER A 183 0.94 -2.92 5.20
CA SER A 183 1.17 -2.17 3.96
C SER A 183 1.24 -0.65 4.14
N GLY A 184 0.67 -0.14 5.24
CA GLY A 184 0.41 1.30 5.40
C GLY A 184 -0.76 1.80 4.55
N GLN A 185 -1.51 0.93 3.88
CA GLN A 185 -2.67 1.32 3.10
C GLN A 185 -3.77 1.88 4.00
N ILE A 186 -4.43 2.92 3.51
CA ILE A 186 -5.58 3.54 4.16
C ILE A 186 -6.83 3.11 3.39
N MET A 187 -7.87 2.70 4.11
CA MET A 187 -9.18 2.40 3.55
C MET A 187 -10.24 3.24 4.24
N VAL A 188 -11.16 3.82 3.47
CA VAL A 188 -12.31 4.57 3.97
C VAL A 188 -13.58 3.92 3.46
N ASN A 189 -14.45 3.47 4.36
CA ASN A 189 -15.68 2.75 4.02
C ASN A 189 -15.46 1.57 3.06
N GLY A 190 -14.35 0.85 3.25
CA GLY A 190 -13.96 -0.30 2.43
C GLY A 190 -13.28 0.05 1.10
N ARG A 191 -13.12 1.33 0.76
CA ARG A 191 -12.40 1.79 -0.44
C ARG A 191 -10.98 2.15 -0.11
N ILE A 192 -10.04 1.71 -0.94
CA ILE A 192 -8.61 2.02 -0.81
C ILE A 192 -8.35 3.46 -1.24
N GLU A 193 -7.58 4.18 -0.42
CA GLU A 193 -7.07 5.51 -0.76
C GLU A 193 -5.81 5.43 -1.63
N ASP A 194 -5.62 6.43 -2.50
CA ASP A 194 -4.46 6.51 -3.41
C ASP A 194 -3.13 6.69 -2.67
N GLU A 195 -3.16 7.31 -1.48
CA GLU A 195 -1.99 7.62 -0.68
C GLU A 195 -1.71 6.54 0.37
N VAL A 196 -0.45 6.09 0.43
CA VAL A 196 0.05 5.27 1.55
C VAL A 196 0.25 6.14 2.79
N PHE A 197 -0.06 5.60 3.96
CA PHE A 197 0.14 6.27 5.24
C PHE A 197 1.62 6.52 5.52
N ASN A 198 1.96 7.79 5.63
CA ASN A 198 3.28 8.27 6.01
C ASN A 198 3.24 9.00 7.36
N GLN A 199 2.17 9.76 7.63
CA GLN A 199 2.05 10.59 8.83
C GLN A 199 0.61 10.72 9.34
N PRO A 200 0.41 10.92 10.66
CA PRO A 200 -0.91 11.08 11.28
C PRO A 200 -1.82 12.09 10.59
N LYS A 201 -1.26 13.20 10.07
CA LYS A 201 -2.01 14.27 9.41
C LYS A 201 -2.89 13.79 8.24
N GLN A 202 -2.53 12.70 7.57
CA GLN A 202 -3.34 12.14 6.47
C GLN A 202 -4.68 11.62 7.00
N ILE A 203 -4.67 10.84 8.09
CA ILE A 203 -5.91 10.35 8.71
C ILE A 203 -6.69 11.49 9.36
N GLN A 204 -6.01 12.48 9.95
CA GLN A 204 -6.67 13.68 10.50
C GLN A 204 -7.44 14.45 9.42
N ARG A 205 -6.87 14.58 8.22
CA ARG A 205 -7.53 15.18 7.06
C ARG A 205 -8.77 14.36 6.67
N ILE A 206 -8.63 13.05 6.50
CA ILE A 206 -9.73 12.15 6.15
C ILE A 206 -10.89 12.24 7.16
N ILE A 207 -10.57 12.32 8.48
CA ILE A 207 -11.59 12.51 9.51
C ILE A 207 -12.34 13.82 9.28
N ARG A 208 -11.64 14.95 9.08
CA ARG A 208 -12.28 16.25 8.86
C ARG A 208 -13.11 16.30 7.59
N ASP A 209 -12.56 15.80 6.49
CA ASP A 209 -13.27 15.71 5.20
C ASP A 209 -14.55 14.86 5.35
N SER A 210 -14.49 13.80 6.18
CA SER A 210 -15.67 12.98 6.49
C SER A 210 -16.70 13.72 7.33
N LEU A 211 -16.28 14.53 8.32
CA LEU A 211 -17.19 15.36 9.10
C LEU A 211 -17.94 16.33 8.19
N GLU A 212 -17.23 17.05 7.32
CA GLU A 212 -17.81 18.00 6.35
C GLU A 212 -18.86 17.33 5.47
N SER A 213 -18.53 16.16 4.90
CA SER A 213 -19.45 15.35 4.09
C SER A 213 -20.72 14.94 4.85
N ILE A 214 -20.60 14.61 6.14
CA ILE A 214 -21.76 14.29 6.97
C ILE A 214 -22.67 15.52 7.14
N ALA A 215 -22.15 16.72 7.43
CA ALA A 215 -23.03 17.89 7.54
C ALA A 215 -23.70 18.27 6.22
N GLU A 216 -23.00 18.15 5.09
CA GLU A 216 -23.61 18.37 3.78
C GLU A 216 -24.80 17.42 3.57
N SER A 217 -24.66 16.16 3.95
CA SER A 217 -25.75 15.17 3.84
C SER A 217 -26.94 15.44 4.77
N MET A 218 -26.72 16.09 5.92
CA MET A 218 -27.79 16.45 6.86
C MET A 218 -28.52 17.74 6.48
N THR A 219 -27.91 18.57 5.63
CA THR A 219 -28.45 19.90 5.25
C THR A 219 -29.06 19.94 3.85
N ALA A 220 -28.86 18.88 3.05
CA ALA A 220 -29.48 18.67 1.73
C ALA A 220 -30.89 18.06 1.84
#